data_AF-A0A349YDB6-F1
#
_entry.id   AF-A0A349YDB6-F1
#
_cell.length_a   1.000
_cell.length_b   1.000
_cell.length_c   1.000
_cell.angle_alpha   90.00
_cell.angle_beta   90.00
_cell.angle_gamma   90.00
#
_symmetry.space_group_name_H-M   'P 1'
#
loop_
_entity.id
_entity.type
_entity.pdbx_description
1 polymer ?
#
loop_
_entity_poly.entity_id
_entity_poly.type
_entity_poly.pdbx_seq_one_letter_code
_entity_poly.pdbx_strand_id
1 'polypeptide(L)'
;PLLSNNVPEWYWDALRTHAQVNDSHIILGIPEKSEEGNFYNSVLHIGGEETSRYRKHHLVPFGDYFPMRSLTSVLLNVLSIPMSNFSSGDANQEPFDLGTQILGVDICYEDVFGEEIIRQLPEATVLANFTNDAWWGESFGPQQHLQIAQARSIETGRELLRVTNTGVTAVIDHRGHIIARLPQFSESVLRAEIYGRKGVTPYSRWGNLAFIFLTLSILLLSLKSTLYWSKSEKR
;
A
#
# COMPACT_ATOMS: atom_id res chain seq x y z
N PRO A 1 5.67 16.05 12.99
CA PRO A 1 5.93 14.59 13.19
C PRO A 1 7.41 14.39 13.51
N LEU A 2 7.77 13.37 14.30
CA LEU A 2 9.16 13.00 14.51
C LEU A 2 9.71 12.36 13.22
N LEU A 3 10.77 12.94 12.65
CA LEU A 3 11.43 12.39 11.47
C LEU A 3 12.42 11.30 11.89
N SER A 4 12.65 10.32 11.01
CA SER A 4 13.63 9.25 11.22
C SER A 4 15.02 9.80 11.59
N ASN A 5 15.47 10.85 10.89
CA ASN A 5 16.75 11.52 11.13
C ASN A 5 16.83 12.25 12.48
N ASN A 6 15.69 12.49 13.15
CA ASN A 6 15.60 13.15 14.45
C ASN A 6 15.45 12.14 15.60
N VAL A 7 15.28 10.86 15.30
CA VAL A 7 15.25 9.81 16.31
C VAL A 7 16.68 9.60 16.84
N PRO A 8 16.90 9.61 18.16
CA PRO A 8 18.23 9.39 18.73
C PRO A 8 18.79 8.01 18.37
N GLU A 9 20.09 7.92 18.09
CA GLU A 9 20.74 6.65 17.68
C GLU A 9 20.57 5.54 18.70
N TRP A 10 20.59 5.85 20.00
CA TRP A 10 20.37 4.86 21.07
C TRP A 10 19.03 4.13 20.94
N TYR A 11 18.00 4.78 20.37
CA TYR A 11 16.69 4.17 20.18
C TYR A 11 16.72 3.21 18.99
N TRP A 12 17.41 3.57 17.91
CA TRP A 12 17.64 2.66 16.78
C TRP A 12 18.46 1.43 17.23
N ASP A 13 19.51 1.63 18.01
CA ASP A 13 20.30 0.53 18.58
C ASP A 13 19.46 -0.36 19.50
N ALA A 14 18.57 0.22 20.30
CA ALA A 14 17.65 -0.55 21.12
C ALA A 14 16.71 -1.42 20.28
N LEU A 15 16.15 -0.88 19.19
CA LEU A 15 15.31 -1.65 18.26
C LEU A 15 16.10 -2.75 17.55
N ARG A 16 17.30 -2.46 17.04
CA ARG A 16 18.18 -3.46 16.40
C ARG A 16 18.54 -4.59 17.38
N THR A 17 18.94 -4.22 18.59
CA THR A 17 19.27 -5.19 19.65
C THR A 17 18.06 -6.04 20.00
N HIS A 18 16.88 -5.43 20.12
CA HIS A 18 15.64 -6.16 20.41
C HIS A 18 15.29 -7.15 19.30
N ALA A 19 15.37 -6.73 18.04
CA ALA A 19 15.15 -7.57 16.87
C ALA A 19 16.11 -8.77 16.87
N GLN A 20 17.42 -8.52 17.04
CA GLN A 20 18.46 -9.55 17.05
C GLN A 20 18.32 -10.55 18.22
N VAL A 21 18.09 -10.07 19.43
CA VAL A 21 17.96 -10.93 20.62
C VAL A 21 16.75 -11.87 20.53
N ASN A 22 15.70 -11.44 19.84
CA ASN A 22 14.46 -12.20 19.70
C ASN A 22 14.33 -12.94 18.36
N ASP A 23 15.37 -12.92 17.51
CA ASP A 23 15.31 -13.46 16.15
C ASP A 23 14.04 -13.00 15.39
N SER A 24 13.79 -11.70 15.44
CA SER A 24 12.55 -11.09 14.95
C SER A 24 12.80 -9.86 14.08
N HIS A 25 11.79 -9.52 13.29
CA HIS A 25 11.80 -8.35 12.42
C HIS A 25 10.88 -7.27 12.98
N ILE A 26 11.33 -6.03 12.99
CA ILE A 26 10.54 -4.86 13.37
C ILE A 26 10.31 -4.02 12.13
N ILE A 27 9.05 -3.77 11.80
CA ILE A 27 8.66 -3.01 10.61
C ILE A 27 7.73 -1.88 11.05
N LEU A 28 8.08 -0.64 10.72
CA LEU A 28 7.39 0.53 11.25
C LEU A 28 7.34 1.69 10.24
N GLY A 29 6.22 2.41 10.25
CA GLY A 29 6.05 3.64 9.46
C GLY A 29 6.67 4.85 10.15
N ILE A 30 7.46 5.63 9.42
CA ILE A 30 8.07 6.88 9.91
C ILE A 30 8.36 7.83 8.73
N PRO A 31 8.10 9.14 8.88
CA PRO A 31 8.56 10.09 7.87
C PRO A 31 10.08 10.24 7.94
N GLU A 32 10.73 10.32 6.78
CA GLU A 32 12.17 10.51 6.67
C GLU A 32 12.51 11.76 5.85
N LYS A 33 13.74 12.24 6.02
CA LYS A 33 14.34 13.25 5.16
C LYS A 33 15.59 12.65 4.52
N SER A 34 15.66 12.64 3.19
CA SER A 34 16.85 12.19 2.46
C SER A 34 18.00 13.19 2.56
N GLU A 35 19.20 12.77 2.15
CA GLU A 35 20.40 13.63 2.12
C GLU A 35 20.22 14.84 1.19
N GLU A 36 19.48 14.67 0.09
CA GLU A 36 19.11 15.74 -0.85
C GLU A 36 18.03 16.68 -0.28
N GLY A 37 17.50 16.40 0.91
CA GLY A 37 16.53 17.21 1.62
C GLY A 37 15.07 16.94 1.26
N ASN A 38 14.80 15.88 0.49
CA ASN A 38 13.44 15.44 0.16
C ASN A 38 12.80 14.75 1.36
N PHE A 39 11.51 14.99 1.58
CA PHE A 39 10.76 14.30 2.64
C PHE A 39 10.02 13.10 2.05
N TYR A 40 10.02 11.96 2.73
CA TYR A 40 9.25 10.79 2.32
C TYR A 40 8.40 10.27 3.48
N ASN A 41 7.25 9.70 3.14
CA ASN A 41 6.53 8.81 4.05
C ASN A 41 7.07 7.41 3.82
N SER A 42 7.75 6.84 4.82
CA SER A 42 8.47 5.59 4.68
C SER A 42 7.98 4.53 5.65
N VAL A 43 8.20 3.28 5.29
CA VAL A 43 8.22 2.14 6.19
C VAL A 43 9.65 1.63 6.25
N LEU A 44 10.17 1.40 7.45
CA LEU A 44 11.51 0.85 7.69
C LEU A 44 11.39 -0.60 8.15
N HIS A 45 12.36 -1.41 7.74
CA HIS A 45 12.56 -2.77 8.23
C HIS A 45 13.87 -2.85 9.01
N ILE A 46 13.78 -3.30 10.26
CA ILE A 46 14.89 -3.49 11.20
C ILE A 46 14.93 -4.97 11.58
N GLY A 47 16.11 -5.59 11.52
CA GLY A 47 16.30 -7.01 11.81
C GLY A 47 17.08 -7.76 10.73
N GLY A 48 17.20 -7.19 9.52
CA GLY A 48 18.15 -7.64 8.50
C GLY A 48 19.59 -7.17 8.74
N GLU A 49 20.52 -7.56 7.86
CA GLU A 49 21.92 -7.09 7.90
C GLU A 49 22.01 -5.56 7.85
N GLU A 50 21.14 -4.94 7.05
CA GLU A 50 20.98 -3.49 6.94
C GLU A 50 19.52 -3.07 7.11
N THR A 51 19.29 -1.82 7.52
CA THR A 51 17.94 -1.24 7.57
C THR A 51 17.46 -0.92 6.16
N SER A 52 16.53 -1.74 5.66
CA SER A 52 15.85 -1.48 4.39
C SER A 52 14.63 -0.55 4.59
N ARG A 53 14.21 0.09 3.50
CA ARG A 53 13.13 1.09 3.51
C ARG A 53 12.26 1.01 2.27
N TYR A 54 10.99 1.28 2.46
CA TYR A 54 10.01 1.48 1.39
C TYR A 54 9.48 2.91 1.52
N ARG A 55 9.56 3.69 0.44
CA ARG A 55 9.04 5.06 0.36
C ARG A 55 7.72 5.05 -0.40
N LYS A 56 6.72 5.71 0.14
CA LYS A 56 5.40 5.86 -0.51
C LYS A 56 5.56 6.40 -1.93
N HIS A 57 5.10 5.63 -2.90
CA HIS A 57 5.12 5.99 -4.31
C HIS A 57 3.89 6.84 -4.67
N HIS A 58 2.68 6.36 -4.38
CA HIS A 58 1.44 7.04 -4.76
C HIS A 58 0.98 8.02 -3.68
N LEU A 59 1.24 9.29 -3.90
CA LEU A 59 0.90 10.34 -2.94
C LEU A 59 -0.59 10.71 -2.99
N VAL A 60 -1.18 11.01 -1.83
CA VAL A 60 -2.56 11.50 -1.75
C VAL A 60 -2.62 12.98 -2.11
N PRO A 61 -3.37 13.40 -3.14
CA PRO A 61 -3.55 14.81 -3.46
C PRO A 61 -4.15 15.58 -2.28
N PHE A 62 -3.65 16.78 -2.03
CA PHE A 62 -4.00 17.68 -0.91
C PHE A 62 -3.69 17.17 0.49
N GLY A 63 -3.33 15.89 0.65
CA GLY A 63 -2.85 15.31 1.91
C GLY A 63 -1.33 15.27 2.01
N ASP A 64 -0.69 14.66 1.00
CA ASP A 64 0.77 14.45 0.92
C ASP A 64 1.50 15.52 0.08
N TYR A 65 0.76 16.13 -0.86
CA TYR A 65 1.25 17.21 -1.72
C TYR A 65 0.11 18.09 -2.24
N PHE A 66 0.43 19.31 -2.69
CA PHE A 66 -0.53 20.20 -3.34
C PHE A 66 -0.38 20.18 -4.87
N PRO A 67 -1.43 19.76 -5.62
CA PRO A 67 -1.44 19.85 -7.08
C PRO A 67 -1.27 21.29 -7.58
N MET A 68 -0.60 21.46 -8.74
CA MET A 68 -0.39 22.77 -9.39
C MET A 68 0.22 23.84 -8.46
N ARG A 69 1.22 23.44 -7.67
CA ARG A 69 1.93 24.31 -6.71
C ARG A 69 2.35 25.67 -7.29
N SER A 70 2.75 25.72 -8.56
CA SER A 70 3.14 26.96 -9.24
C SER A 70 2.01 28.00 -9.30
N LEU A 71 0.75 27.57 -9.43
CA LEU A 71 -0.42 28.46 -9.44
C LEU A 71 -0.96 28.73 -8.03
N THR A 72 -0.84 27.77 -7.11
CA THR A 72 -1.52 27.82 -5.81
C THR A 72 -0.64 28.31 -4.66
N SER A 73 0.68 28.40 -4.85
CA SER A 73 1.66 28.78 -3.83
C SER A 73 1.38 30.13 -3.14
N VAL A 74 0.94 31.14 -3.89
CA VAL A 74 0.61 32.46 -3.33
C VAL A 74 -0.58 32.40 -2.38
N LEU A 75 -1.63 31.64 -2.74
CA LEU A 75 -2.82 31.46 -1.91
C LEU A 75 -2.52 30.60 -0.68
N LEU A 76 -1.73 29.53 -0.84
CA LEU A 76 -1.35 28.63 0.25
C LEU A 76 -0.48 29.33 1.30
N ASN A 77 0.43 30.20 0.87
CA ASN A 77 1.26 31.02 1.78
C ASN A 77 0.42 32.04 2.55
N VAL A 78 -0.61 32.63 1.94
CA VAL A 78 -1.54 33.55 2.62
C VAL A 78 -2.40 32.82 3.66
N LEU A 79 -2.79 31.57 3.38
CA LEU A 79 -3.65 30.77 4.27
C LEU A 79 -2.89 30.00 5.37
N SER A 80 -1.55 30.05 5.39
CA SER A 80 -0.71 29.39 6.40
C SER A 80 -1.03 27.90 6.61
N ILE A 81 -1.44 27.20 5.54
CA ILE A 81 -1.80 25.78 5.62
C ILE A 81 -0.52 24.98 5.87
N PRO A 82 -0.42 24.20 6.96
CA PRO A 82 0.77 23.41 7.26
C PRO A 82 0.97 22.37 6.15
N MET A 83 1.96 22.60 5.29
CA MET A 83 2.20 21.76 4.13
C MET A 83 2.98 20.51 4.53
N SER A 84 2.43 19.33 4.26
CA SER A 84 3.27 18.17 3.98
C SER A 84 3.72 18.32 2.51
N ASN A 85 5.02 18.18 2.26
CA ASN A 85 5.60 18.17 0.92
C ASN A 85 6.39 16.88 0.82
N PHE A 86 5.67 15.76 0.80
CA PHE A 86 6.30 14.48 0.57
C PHE A 86 6.65 14.32 -0.91
N SER A 87 7.80 13.71 -1.15
CA SER A 87 8.27 13.27 -2.45
C SER A 87 7.81 11.84 -2.71
N SER A 88 7.59 11.50 -3.97
CA SER A 88 7.22 10.15 -4.41
C SER A 88 8.45 9.24 -4.40
N GLY A 89 8.33 8.06 -3.81
CA GLY A 89 9.31 6.98 -3.92
C GLY A 89 9.35 6.35 -5.31
N ASP A 90 10.36 5.52 -5.55
CA ASP A 90 10.50 4.80 -6.82
C ASP A 90 9.33 3.82 -7.05
N ALA A 91 8.94 3.68 -8.32
CA ALA A 91 7.81 2.85 -8.72
C ALA A 91 8.03 1.34 -8.52
N ASN A 92 9.30 0.91 -8.54
CA ASN A 92 9.74 -0.47 -8.40
C ASN A 92 10.75 -0.54 -7.24
N GLN A 93 10.23 -0.68 -6.02
CA GLN A 93 11.04 -0.88 -4.83
C GLN A 93 11.00 -2.36 -4.46
N GLU A 94 12.16 -2.89 -4.07
CA GLU A 94 12.27 -4.29 -3.66
C GLU A 94 11.46 -4.53 -2.37
N PRO A 95 10.69 -5.62 -2.28
CA PRO A 95 10.02 -6.02 -1.05
C PRO A 95 11.03 -6.39 0.04
N PHE A 96 10.60 -6.39 1.30
CA PHE A 96 11.50 -6.69 2.42
C PHE A 96 11.76 -8.19 2.54
N ASP A 97 13.03 -8.57 2.53
CA ASP A 97 13.46 -9.94 2.84
C ASP A 97 13.48 -10.14 4.36
N LEU A 98 12.63 -11.05 4.84
CA LEU A 98 12.51 -11.48 6.23
C LEU A 98 13.10 -12.90 6.43
N GLY A 99 14.01 -13.31 5.54
CA GLY A 99 14.66 -14.62 5.50
C GLY A 99 13.75 -15.72 4.95
N THR A 100 12.71 -16.09 5.70
CA THR A 100 11.77 -17.15 5.27
C THR A 100 10.57 -16.62 4.49
N GLN A 101 10.34 -15.30 4.56
CA GLN A 101 9.24 -14.60 3.91
C GLN A 101 9.76 -13.36 3.20
N ILE A 102 9.09 -12.97 2.13
CA ILE A 102 9.32 -11.72 1.43
C ILE A 102 8.06 -10.88 1.62
N LEU A 103 8.17 -9.74 2.29
CA LEU A 103 7.06 -8.86 2.59
C LEU A 103 6.94 -7.76 1.56
N GLY A 104 5.87 -7.82 0.75
CA GLY A 104 5.47 -6.68 -0.05
C GLY A 104 4.82 -5.60 0.81
N VAL A 105 5.18 -4.34 0.60
CA VAL A 105 4.72 -3.21 1.42
C VAL A 105 4.01 -2.20 0.55
N ASP A 106 2.92 -1.65 1.09
CA ASP A 106 2.24 -0.49 0.56
C ASP A 106 1.75 0.40 1.71
N ILE A 107 1.57 1.70 1.45
CA ILE A 107 1.27 2.70 2.47
C ILE A 107 -0.08 3.35 2.19
N CYS A 108 -1.02 3.17 3.12
CA CYS A 108 -2.31 3.86 3.14
C CYS A 108 -3.07 3.64 1.83
N TYR A 109 -3.35 4.72 1.10
CA TYR A 109 -4.11 4.78 -0.13
C TYR A 109 -3.52 3.98 -1.31
N GLU A 110 -2.29 3.48 -1.20
CA GLU A 110 -1.65 2.67 -2.24
C GLU A 110 -2.38 1.34 -2.49
N ASP A 111 -3.04 0.77 -1.48
CA ASP A 111 -3.81 -0.48 -1.62
C ASP A 111 -4.96 -0.39 -2.63
N VAL A 112 -5.43 0.82 -2.96
CA VAL A 112 -6.47 1.07 -3.96
C VAL A 112 -5.95 0.78 -5.38
N PHE A 113 -4.65 0.85 -5.62
CA PHE A 113 -4.03 0.67 -6.93
C PHE A 113 -3.43 -0.74 -7.10
N GLY A 114 -4.29 -1.70 -7.47
CA GLY A 114 -3.88 -3.10 -7.63
C GLY A 114 -2.70 -3.32 -8.59
N GLU A 115 -2.61 -2.52 -9.66
CA GLU A 115 -1.49 -2.55 -10.62
C GLU A 115 -0.14 -2.17 -10.00
N GLU A 116 -0.15 -1.40 -8.92
CA GLU A 116 1.06 -1.02 -8.20
C GLU A 116 1.45 -2.12 -7.21
N ILE A 117 0.46 -2.73 -6.55
CA ILE A 117 0.67 -3.85 -5.63
C ILE A 117 1.30 -5.04 -6.37
N ILE A 118 0.82 -5.39 -7.57
CA ILE A 118 1.33 -6.55 -8.32
C ILE A 118 2.79 -6.39 -8.81
N ARG A 119 3.39 -5.20 -8.72
CA ARG A 119 4.82 -4.99 -9.09
C ARG A 119 5.78 -5.73 -8.16
N GLN A 120 5.34 -6.05 -6.95
CA GLN A 120 6.12 -6.79 -5.95
C GLN A 120 5.96 -8.31 -6.09
N LEU A 121 5.22 -8.78 -7.10
CA LEU A 121 4.86 -10.18 -7.32
C LEU A 121 5.60 -10.70 -8.57
N PRO A 122 6.03 -11.98 -8.56
CA PRO A 122 5.74 -13.04 -7.60
C PRO A 122 6.54 -13.06 -6.30
N GLU A 123 7.55 -12.21 -6.17
CA GLU A 123 8.59 -12.27 -5.13
C GLU A 123 7.98 -12.18 -3.73
N ALA A 124 7.10 -11.21 -3.50
CA ALA A 124 6.38 -11.08 -2.24
C ALA A 124 5.58 -12.36 -1.93
N THR A 125 5.80 -12.92 -0.75
CA THR A 125 5.07 -14.08 -0.22
C THR A 125 3.91 -13.69 0.67
N VAL A 126 3.93 -12.47 1.20
CA VAL A 126 2.91 -11.84 2.05
C VAL A 126 2.88 -10.34 1.75
N LEU A 127 1.76 -9.67 2.02
CA LEU A 127 1.61 -8.21 1.87
C LEU A 127 1.36 -7.53 3.22
N ALA A 128 1.80 -6.28 3.36
CA ALA A 128 1.42 -5.42 4.48
C ALA A 128 1.06 -4.00 4.02
N ASN A 129 -0.12 -3.55 4.41
CA ASN A 129 -0.58 -2.18 4.24
C ASN A 129 -0.40 -1.42 5.56
N PHE A 130 0.46 -0.41 5.55
CA PHE A 130 0.67 0.49 6.68
C PHE A 130 -0.17 1.75 6.50
N THR A 131 -1.21 1.93 7.31
CA THR A 131 -2.19 3.02 7.10
C THR A 131 -2.53 3.77 8.38
N ASN A 132 -2.99 5.01 8.19
CA ASN A 132 -3.58 5.83 9.24
C ASN A 132 -4.95 6.32 8.79
N ASP A 133 -5.99 5.57 9.16
CA ASP A 133 -7.38 5.90 8.85
C ASP A 133 -8.02 6.89 9.85
N ALA A 134 -7.25 7.52 10.75
CA ALA A 134 -7.78 8.43 11.77
C ALA A 134 -8.60 9.60 11.20
N TRP A 135 -8.27 10.05 9.99
CA TRP A 135 -8.93 11.16 9.30
C TRP A 135 -10.42 10.92 9.02
N TRP A 136 -10.84 9.65 8.99
CA TRP A 136 -12.23 9.28 8.69
C TRP A 136 -13.08 9.14 9.95
N GLY A 137 -12.48 9.16 11.15
CA GLY A 137 -13.18 8.95 12.41
C GLY A 137 -14.05 7.69 12.40
N GLU A 138 -15.19 7.73 13.08
CA GLU A 138 -16.14 6.60 13.18
C GLU A 138 -17.04 6.43 11.93
N SER A 139 -16.61 6.92 10.77
CA SER A 139 -17.38 6.76 9.52
C SER A 139 -17.19 5.38 8.87
N PHE A 140 -17.85 5.15 7.72
CA PHE A 140 -17.72 3.91 6.95
C PHE A 140 -16.39 3.77 6.20
N GLY A 141 -15.59 4.83 6.15
CA GLY A 141 -14.34 4.86 5.42
C GLY A 141 -13.35 3.75 5.69
N PRO A 142 -12.94 3.57 6.96
CA PRO A 142 -12.00 2.52 7.32
C PRO A 142 -12.51 1.13 6.93
N GLN A 143 -13.83 0.92 6.92
CA GLN A 143 -14.45 -0.34 6.50
C GLN A 143 -14.42 -0.53 4.97
N GLN A 144 -14.64 0.54 4.20
CA GLN A 144 -14.48 0.50 2.74
C GLN A 144 -13.02 0.26 2.34
N HIS A 145 -12.09 0.94 3.01
CA HIS A 145 -10.66 0.77 2.81
C HIS A 145 -10.20 -0.66 3.16
N LEU A 146 -10.75 -1.25 4.24
CA LEU A 146 -10.54 -2.66 4.57
C LEU A 146 -11.03 -3.61 3.46
N GLN A 147 -12.19 -3.35 2.86
CA GLN A 147 -12.69 -4.18 1.74
C GLN A 147 -11.76 -4.14 0.53
N ILE A 148 -11.13 -3.00 0.26
CA ILE A 148 -10.12 -2.88 -0.80
C ILE A 148 -8.89 -3.74 -0.47
N ALA A 149 -8.41 -3.70 0.77
CA ALA A 149 -7.33 -4.60 1.20
C ALA A 149 -7.71 -6.08 1.06
N GLN A 150 -8.97 -6.46 1.34
CA GLN A 150 -9.47 -7.82 1.06
C GLN A 150 -9.40 -8.17 -0.43
N ALA A 151 -9.75 -7.25 -1.32
CA ALA A 151 -9.63 -7.45 -2.76
C ALA A 151 -8.18 -7.66 -3.20
N ARG A 152 -7.22 -6.89 -2.67
CA ARG A 152 -5.79 -7.05 -2.95
C ARG A 152 -5.27 -8.44 -2.55
N SER A 153 -5.75 -8.96 -1.42
CA SER A 153 -5.42 -10.30 -0.97
C SER A 153 -5.95 -11.40 -1.91
N ILE A 154 -7.21 -11.28 -2.36
CA ILE A 154 -7.82 -12.20 -3.35
C ILE A 154 -7.06 -12.17 -4.67
N GLU A 155 -6.79 -10.97 -5.18
CA GLU A 155 -6.18 -10.73 -6.47
C GLU A 155 -4.76 -11.28 -6.56
N THR A 156 -3.97 -11.12 -5.51
CA THR A 156 -2.56 -11.56 -5.45
C THR A 156 -2.40 -12.98 -4.91
N GLY A 157 -3.46 -13.52 -4.27
CA GLY A 157 -3.41 -14.79 -3.55
C GLY A 157 -2.41 -14.76 -2.40
N ARG A 158 -2.14 -13.58 -1.82
CA ARG A 158 -1.26 -13.38 -0.66
C ARG A 158 -2.07 -13.04 0.56
N GLU A 159 -1.62 -13.50 1.72
CA GLU A 159 -2.16 -13.00 2.98
C GLU A 159 -1.73 -11.54 3.17
N LEU A 160 -2.58 -10.73 3.79
CA LEU A 160 -2.35 -9.30 3.95
C LEU A 160 -2.49 -8.90 5.42
N LEU A 161 -1.44 -8.26 5.95
CA LEU A 161 -1.44 -7.60 7.25
C LEU A 161 -1.83 -6.13 7.08
N ARG A 162 -3.00 -5.76 7.61
CA ARG A 162 -3.43 -4.37 7.64
C ARG A 162 -3.06 -3.77 8.99
N VAL A 163 -2.08 -2.87 8.99
CA VAL A 163 -1.50 -2.25 10.18
C VAL A 163 -2.01 -0.82 10.27
N THR A 164 -2.85 -0.53 11.25
CA THR A 164 -3.52 0.76 11.40
C THR A 164 -3.19 1.43 12.72
N ASN A 165 -3.19 2.77 12.77
CA ASN A 165 -3.10 3.51 14.03
C ASN A 165 -4.41 3.46 14.83
N THR A 166 -5.52 3.92 14.21
CA THR A 166 -6.85 3.94 14.85
C THR A 166 -7.95 3.27 14.01
N GLY A 167 -7.65 2.91 12.76
CA GLY A 167 -8.57 2.22 11.85
C GLY A 167 -8.68 0.72 12.14
N VAL A 168 -9.16 -0.06 11.16
CA VAL A 168 -9.30 -1.51 11.33
C VAL A 168 -7.97 -2.23 11.12
N THR A 169 -7.28 -2.59 12.22
CA THR A 169 -6.14 -3.51 12.17
C THR A 169 -6.65 -4.94 12.01
N ALA A 170 -6.16 -5.65 11.00
CA ALA A 170 -6.66 -6.99 10.65
C ALA A 170 -5.60 -7.83 9.91
N VAL A 171 -5.78 -9.15 9.96
CA VAL A 171 -5.10 -10.11 9.10
C VAL A 171 -6.12 -10.73 8.16
N ILE A 172 -5.78 -10.75 6.87
CA ILE A 172 -6.63 -11.19 5.78
C ILE A 172 -5.97 -12.40 5.12
N ASP A 173 -6.69 -13.52 4.99
CA ASP A 173 -6.21 -14.69 4.27
C ASP A 173 -6.21 -14.46 2.75
N HIS A 174 -5.46 -15.27 2.01
CA HIS A 174 -5.38 -15.23 0.54
C HIS A 174 -6.70 -15.32 -0.25
N ARG A 175 -7.83 -15.59 0.42
CA ARG A 175 -9.18 -15.62 -0.17
C ARG A 175 -9.98 -14.37 0.19
N GLY A 176 -9.34 -13.40 0.85
CA GLY A 176 -9.95 -12.16 1.29
C GLY A 176 -10.74 -12.29 2.60
N HIS A 177 -10.66 -13.39 3.34
CA HIS A 177 -11.36 -13.49 4.63
C HIS A 177 -10.54 -12.86 5.75
N ILE A 178 -11.21 -12.11 6.61
CA ILE A 178 -10.60 -11.58 7.84
C ILE A 178 -10.49 -12.71 8.85
N ILE A 179 -9.26 -13.14 9.15
CA ILE A 179 -8.99 -14.24 10.10
C ILE A 179 -8.68 -13.73 11.51
N ALA A 180 -8.25 -12.47 11.64
CA ALA A 180 -8.03 -11.81 12.91
C ALA A 180 -8.28 -10.30 12.75
N ARG A 181 -8.87 -9.65 13.77
CA ARG A 181 -9.12 -8.19 13.75
C ARG A 181 -9.15 -7.57 15.14
N LEU A 182 -8.80 -6.30 15.23
CA LEU A 182 -9.00 -5.46 16.42
C LEU A 182 -10.18 -4.50 16.23
N PRO A 183 -10.82 -4.07 17.34
CA PRO A 183 -11.73 -2.94 17.30
C PRO A 183 -10.98 -1.63 17.00
N GLN A 184 -11.64 -0.73 16.28
CA GLN A 184 -11.12 0.62 16.00
C GLN A 184 -11.00 1.44 17.29
N PHE A 185 -10.15 2.47 17.26
CA PHE A 185 -9.95 3.39 18.39
C PHE A 185 -9.58 2.71 19.72
N SER A 186 -8.88 1.58 19.66
CA SER A 186 -8.39 0.86 20.83
C SER A 186 -6.88 0.67 20.78
N GLU A 187 -6.22 0.84 21.93
CA GLU A 187 -4.82 0.48 22.10
C GLU A 187 -4.73 -1.02 22.36
N SER A 188 -4.18 -1.78 21.42
CA SER A 188 -4.14 -3.24 21.47
C SER A 188 -3.08 -3.82 20.54
N VAL A 189 -2.71 -5.07 20.76
CA VAL A 189 -1.78 -5.83 19.91
C VAL A 189 -2.50 -7.03 19.31
N LEU A 190 -2.57 -7.09 17.98
CA LEU A 190 -3.09 -8.24 17.27
C LEU A 190 -1.96 -9.27 17.10
N ARG A 191 -2.15 -10.48 17.63
CA ARG A 191 -1.25 -11.62 17.39
C ARG A 191 -1.96 -12.61 16.48
N ALA A 192 -1.31 -12.98 15.39
CA ALA A 192 -1.82 -13.94 14.42
C ALA A 192 -0.67 -14.64 13.71
N GLU A 193 -0.94 -15.85 13.21
CA GLU A 193 -0.04 -16.56 12.31
C GLU A 193 -0.39 -16.22 10.87
N ILE A 194 0.63 -16.08 10.04
CA ILE A 194 0.51 -15.82 8.61
C ILE A 194 1.25 -16.90 7.83
N TYR A 195 0.76 -17.20 6.63
CA TYR A 195 1.33 -18.23 5.77
C TYR A 195 1.74 -17.62 4.43
N GLY A 196 3.05 -17.60 4.21
CA GLY A 196 3.64 -17.21 2.94
C GLY A 196 3.16 -18.05 1.77
N ARG A 197 2.87 -17.39 0.64
CA ARG A 197 2.38 -18.05 -0.57
C ARG A 197 3.29 -17.79 -1.76
N LYS A 198 3.46 -18.82 -2.58
CA LYS A 198 4.20 -18.76 -3.84
C LYS A 198 3.26 -18.99 -5.01
N GLY A 199 3.71 -18.62 -6.20
CA GLY A 199 2.94 -18.73 -7.43
C GLY A 199 2.36 -17.38 -7.87
N VAL A 200 1.74 -17.38 -9.05
CA VAL A 200 1.26 -16.19 -9.74
C VAL A 200 -0.20 -16.40 -10.09
N THR A 201 -1.08 -15.49 -9.64
CA THR A 201 -2.48 -15.48 -10.08
C THR A 201 -2.59 -14.92 -11.50
N PRO A 202 -3.70 -15.17 -12.21
CA PRO A 202 -3.98 -14.49 -13.48
C PRO A 202 -3.82 -12.96 -13.40
N TYR A 203 -4.34 -12.36 -12.32
CA TYR A 203 -4.26 -10.91 -12.13
C TYR A 203 -2.83 -10.44 -11.90
N SER A 204 -2.05 -11.10 -11.04
CA SER A 204 -0.62 -10.74 -10.86
C SER A 204 0.20 -10.88 -12.13
N ARG A 205 -0.20 -11.74 -13.08
CA ARG A 205 0.51 -11.92 -14.35
C ARG A 205 0.17 -10.87 -15.40
N TRP A 206 -1.10 -10.52 -15.52
CA TRP A 206 -1.62 -9.72 -16.64
C TRP A 206 -2.16 -8.36 -16.23
N GLY A 207 -2.27 -8.11 -14.93
CA GLY A 207 -2.99 -6.97 -14.37
C GLY A 207 -4.36 -6.80 -15.02
N ASN A 208 -4.71 -5.56 -15.27
CA ASN A 208 -5.94 -5.16 -15.93
C ASN A 208 -5.93 -5.43 -17.44
N LEU A 209 -4.80 -5.77 -18.06
CA LEU A 209 -4.71 -5.93 -19.52
C LEU A 209 -5.62 -7.06 -20.03
N ALA A 210 -5.72 -8.17 -19.28
CA ALA A 210 -6.60 -9.28 -19.64
C ALA A 210 -8.06 -8.83 -19.69
N PHE A 211 -8.49 -8.04 -18.69
CA PHE A 211 -9.85 -7.52 -18.63
C PHE A 211 -10.12 -6.48 -19.73
N ILE A 212 -9.18 -5.56 -19.96
CA ILE A 212 -9.28 -4.54 -21.03
C ILE A 212 -9.38 -5.21 -22.40
N PHE A 213 -8.54 -6.20 -22.67
CA PHE A 213 -8.59 -6.92 -23.94
C PHE A 213 -9.93 -7.64 -24.15
N LEU A 214 -10.46 -8.27 -23.10
CA LEU A 214 -11.76 -8.95 -23.15
C LEU A 214 -12.91 -7.95 -23.41
N THR A 215 -12.95 -6.83 -22.69
CA THR A 215 -13.99 -5.82 -22.87
C THR A 215 -13.93 -5.17 -24.24
N LEU A 216 -12.74 -4.83 -24.74
CA LEU A 216 -12.57 -4.29 -26.10
C LEU A 216 -12.99 -5.30 -27.17
N SER A 217 -12.66 -6.59 -26.99
CA SER A 217 -13.06 -7.65 -27.92
C SER A 217 -14.58 -7.80 -27.99
N ILE A 218 -15.26 -7.80 -26.85
CA ILE A 218 -16.73 -7.86 -26.78
C ILE A 218 -17.35 -6.63 -27.45
N LEU A 219 -16.80 -5.43 -27.20
CA LEU A 219 -17.29 -4.19 -27.80
C LEU A 219 -17.13 -4.20 -29.33
N LEU A 220 -16.00 -4.68 -29.85
CA LEU A 220 -15.78 -4.78 -31.29
C LEU A 220 -16.72 -5.79 -31.95
N LEU A 221 -17.00 -6.91 -31.29
CA LEU A 221 -17.95 -7.92 -31.78
C LEU A 221 -19.39 -7.38 -31.79
N SER A 222 -19.80 -6.66 -30.74
CA SER A 222 -21.13 -6.06 -30.68
C SER A 222 -21.32 -4.98 -31.74
N LEU A 223 -20.33 -4.09 -31.93
CA LEU A 223 -20.34 -3.08 -32.98
C LEU A 223 -20.43 -3.70 -34.38
N LYS A 224 -19.65 -4.76 -34.66
CA LYS A 224 -19.73 -5.49 -35.93
C LYS A 224 -21.12 -6.09 -36.16
N SER A 225 -21.70 -6.71 -35.13
CA SER A 225 -23.04 -7.28 -35.19
C SER A 225 -24.09 -6.22 -35.53
N THR A 226 -24.09 -5.09 -34.82
CA THR A 226 -25.04 -3.98 -35.07
C THR A 226 -24.90 -3.40 -36.48
N LEU A 227 -23.67 -3.22 -36.96
CA LEU A 227 -23.41 -2.74 -38.32
C LEU A 227 -23.87 -3.74 -39.39
N TYR A 228 -23.74 -5.04 -39.12
CA TYR A 228 -24.21 -6.09 -40.02
C TYR A 228 -25.75 -6.09 -40.11
N TRP A 229 -26.43 -6.05 -38.96
CA TRP A 229 -27.90 -5.99 -38.89
C TRP A 229 -28.47 -4.73 -39.56
N SER A 230 -27.87 -3.55 -39.31
CA SER A 230 -28.29 -2.29 -39.95
C SER A 230 -28.14 -2.31 -41.49
N LYS A 231 -27.14 -3.02 -42.02
CA LYS A 231 -26.99 -3.22 -43.47
C LYS A 231 -27.99 -4.22 -44.03
N SER A 232 -28.42 -5.21 -43.23
CA SER A 232 -29.42 -6.20 -43.62
C SER A 232 -30.82 -5.62 -43.72
N GLU A 233 -31.20 -4.67 -42.85
CA GLU A 233 -32.51 -4.00 -42.90
C GLU A 233 -32.65 -2.99 -44.06
N LYS A 234 -31.53 -2.56 -44.65
CA LYS A 234 -31.51 -1.63 -45.80
C LYS A 234 -31.55 -2.33 -47.16
N ARG A 235 -31.58 -3.66 -47.20
CA ARG A 235 -31.73 -4.48 -48.42
C ARG A 235 -33.12 -5.08 -48.48
#